data_AF-A0A4S4LY77-F1
#
_entry.id   AF-A0A4S4LY77-F1
#
_cell.length_a   1.000
_cell.length_b   1.000
_cell.length_c   1.000
_cell.angle_alpha   90.00
_cell.angle_beta   90.00
_cell.angle_gamma   90.00
#
_symmetry.space_group_name_H-M   'P 1'
#
loop_
_entity.id
_entity.type
_entity.pdbx_description
1 polymer ?
#
loop_
_entity_poly.entity_id
_entity_poly.type
_entity_poly.pdbx_seq_one_letter_code
_entity_poly.pdbx_strand_id
1 'polypeptide(L)'
;MDTPSLISFQVTYRGAIHPLSLLPESTLAMLQIRLEELTSVPPSQQKLIYKGKKPSHTDDTTLQEAGFKNGIRVQLLGATAEEVGGIRKIEDEQRKRERIMRERALKGTVKVRSTGLSTFSPLPTQYRFHKLEPLPHLPKPETALSFLERISSDPAVLHVMQAHRFSVGMLTELAPHEQPNLLGLNMNAGQVIKLRIRTDVYDGFRPYLDVRRVLCHELSHNVWGDHDNNFKELNSRLNREVVEFERAAREGAHLLVDGLGGYQPTSELEAEARVYVLGGDGVTGPSANESIEERRRRMLEATMNRLRKEEEELEQSCGTRGTTGKIIDDDIPGIDDMADTKTAPTNPMRELRIEKLVITHPSPPAFPCLADISVGESGDRLTRASKVLEQLTGQTPVTSKARYTVRTFGIRRNEKIAVHVTIRGPKAEEILERGLKVKEYELRRRNFSETGNFGFGIQEHIDLGARYDPGIGIFGMDFYVVMGRPGNRVAKRRVKTARVGPSHRVGKDDTMAWFKQRFDGIILVSFLT
;
A
#
# COMPACT_ATOMS: atom_id res chain seq x y z
N MET A 1 58.41 -31.21 54.68
CA MET A 1 57.54 -30.05 54.40
C MET A 1 56.25 -30.62 53.83
N ASP A 2 55.23 -30.72 54.67
CA ASP A 2 53.95 -31.33 54.29
C ASP A 2 53.22 -30.39 53.33
N THR A 3 52.96 -30.87 52.12
CA THR A 3 52.14 -30.17 51.13
C THR A 3 50.69 -30.11 51.64
N PRO A 4 50.06 -28.92 51.75
CA PRO A 4 48.69 -28.82 52.23
C PRO A 4 47.73 -29.55 51.28
N SER A 5 46.93 -30.47 51.82
CA SER A 5 45.94 -31.23 51.07
C SER A 5 44.81 -30.32 50.56
N LEU A 6 44.64 -30.25 49.25
CA LEU A 6 43.59 -29.48 48.57
C LEU A 6 42.19 -30.05 48.88
N ILE A 7 41.21 -29.16 49.05
CA ILE A 7 39.79 -29.52 49.17
C ILE A 7 39.13 -29.47 47.80
N SER A 8 38.67 -30.62 47.29
CA SER A 8 37.94 -30.72 46.02
C SER A 8 36.43 -30.82 46.23
N PHE A 9 35.64 -29.95 45.61
CA PHE A 9 34.17 -29.95 45.70
C PHE A 9 33.53 -29.51 44.37
N GLN A 10 32.22 -29.76 44.22
CA GLN A 10 31.49 -29.47 42.97
C GLN A 10 30.37 -28.46 43.22
N VAL A 11 30.33 -27.39 42.43
CA VAL A 11 29.29 -26.35 42.47
C VAL A 11 28.36 -26.49 41.28
N THR A 12 27.05 -26.60 41.53
CA THR A 12 26.03 -26.67 40.48
C THR A 12 25.36 -25.32 40.30
N TYR A 13 25.40 -24.76 39.09
CA TYR A 13 24.73 -23.52 38.70
C TYR A 13 23.99 -23.74 37.38
N ARG A 14 22.66 -23.46 37.34
CA ARG A 14 21.80 -23.64 36.15
C ARG A 14 21.94 -25.00 35.43
N GLY A 15 22.21 -26.07 36.19
CA GLY A 15 22.39 -27.42 35.65
C GLY A 15 23.81 -27.74 35.18
N ALA A 16 24.72 -26.76 35.12
CA ALA A 16 26.14 -26.98 34.87
C ALA A 16 26.90 -27.27 36.17
N ILE A 17 27.86 -28.20 36.11
CA ILE A 17 28.68 -28.63 37.24
C ILE A 17 30.08 -28.03 37.08
N HIS A 18 30.51 -27.21 38.03
CA HIS A 18 31.81 -26.58 38.09
C HIS A 18 32.66 -27.26 39.19
N PRO A 19 33.70 -28.05 38.83
CA PRO A 19 34.63 -28.61 39.81
C PRO A 19 35.59 -27.52 40.31
N LEU A 20 35.73 -27.38 41.62
CA LEU A 20 36.64 -26.43 42.26
C LEU A 20 37.57 -27.16 43.23
N SER A 21 38.83 -26.73 43.28
CA SER A 21 39.84 -27.21 44.23
C SER A 21 40.51 -26.01 44.89
N LEU A 22 40.33 -25.87 46.21
CA LEU A 22 40.84 -24.74 46.98
C LEU A 22 41.59 -25.23 48.23
N LEU A 23 42.47 -24.37 48.77
CA LEU A 23 43.19 -24.65 50.01
C LEU A 23 42.24 -24.55 51.22
N PRO A 24 42.43 -25.37 52.27
CA PRO A 24 41.60 -25.33 53.48
C PRO A 24 41.55 -23.97 54.18
N GLU A 25 42.62 -23.18 54.05
CA GLU A 25 42.80 -21.86 54.66
C GLU A 25 42.18 -20.71 53.84
N SER A 26 41.67 -21.00 52.64
CA SER A 26 41.03 -19.95 51.84
C SER A 26 39.73 -19.47 52.48
N THR A 27 39.45 -18.18 52.34
CA THR A 27 38.26 -17.53 52.90
C THR A 27 37.06 -17.70 51.97
N LEU A 28 35.87 -17.58 52.54
CA LEU A 28 34.61 -17.64 51.81
C LEU A 28 34.52 -16.52 50.74
N ALA A 29 35.10 -15.34 51.01
CA ALA A 29 35.23 -14.26 50.04
C ALA A 29 36.04 -14.67 48.78
N MET A 30 37.14 -15.41 48.95
CA MET A 30 37.96 -15.87 47.83
C MET A 30 37.21 -16.88 46.95
N LEU A 31 36.37 -17.71 47.57
CA LEU A 31 35.49 -18.65 46.87
C LEU A 31 34.40 -17.91 46.07
N GLN A 32 33.81 -16.84 46.62
CA GLN A 32 32.80 -16.04 45.91
C GLN A 32 33.39 -15.31 44.69
N ILE A 33 34.61 -14.78 44.80
CA ILE A 33 35.32 -14.15 43.67
C ILE A 33 35.59 -15.18 42.55
N ARG A 34 36.07 -16.39 42.91
CA ARG A 34 36.26 -17.47 41.93
C ARG A 34 34.96 -17.95 41.28
N LEU A 35 33.84 -17.89 42.01
CA LEU A 35 32.53 -18.18 41.44
C LEU A 35 32.00 -17.06 40.55
N GLU A 36 32.35 -15.79 40.83
CA GLU A 36 32.03 -14.67 39.94
C GLU A 36 32.75 -14.82 38.60
N GLU A 37 34.04 -15.17 38.61
CA GLU A 37 34.81 -15.45 37.38
C GLU A 37 34.18 -16.57 36.53
N LEU A 38 33.65 -17.62 37.18
CA LEU A 38 33.12 -18.80 36.47
C LEU A 38 31.65 -18.69 36.08
N THR A 39 30.84 -17.96 36.84
CA THR A 39 29.37 -17.94 36.67
C THR A 39 28.83 -16.56 36.30
N SER A 40 29.68 -15.53 36.29
CA SER A 40 29.32 -14.12 36.03
C SER A 40 28.23 -13.57 36.96
N VAL A 41 28.02 -14.22 38.11
CA VAL A 41 27.13 -13.76 39.17
C VAL A 41 27.95 -12.96 40.18
N PRO A 42 27.60 -11.70 40.48
CA PRO A 42 28.35 -10.89 41.43
C PRO A 42 28.21 -11.42 42.87
N PRO A 43 29.25 -11.30 43.74
CA PRO A 43 29.27 -11.84 45.11
C PRO A 43 28.06 -11.43 45.94
N SER A 44 27.55 -10.21 45.75
CA SER A 44 26.36 -9.68 46.42
C SER A 44 25.06 -10.43 46.11
N GLN A 45 25.03 -11.21 45.02
CA GLN A 45 23.86 -11.96 44.56
C GLN A 45 24.08 -13.48 44.59
N GLN A 46 25.25 -13.94 45.05
CA GLN A 46 25.57 -15.36 45.16
C GLN A 46 25.00 -15.94 46.47
N LYS A 47 24.00 -16.80 46.36
CA LYS A 47 23.49 -17.61 47.48
C LYS A 47 23.99 -19.05 47.34
N LEU A 48 24.88 -19.45 48.23
CA LEU A 48 25.43 -20.81 48.29
C LEU A 48 24.59 -21.66 49.24
N ILE A 49 24.11 -22.80 48.74
CA ILE A 49 23.31 -23.76 49.51
C ILE A 49 24.10 -25.05 49.64
N TYR A 50 24.41 -25.43 50.89
CA TYR A 50 25.06 -26.71 51.22
C TYR A 50 24.59 -27.21 52.60
N LYS A 51 24.31 -28.52 52.72
CA LYS A 51 23.92 -29.25 53.95
C LYS A 51 22.98 -28.52 54.93
N GLY A 52 21.86 -27.97 54.46
CA GLY A 52 20.69 -27.64 55.29
C GLY A 52 20.87 -26.55 56.36
N LYS A 53 22.03 -25.89 56.45
CA LYS A 53 22.26 -24.74 57.33
C LYS A 53 22.08 -23.45 56.52
N LYS A 54 21.33 -22.49 57.07
CA LYS A 54 21.31 -21.12 56.54
C LYS A 54 22.67 -20.49 56.86
N PRO A 55 23.41 -19.97 55.86
CA PRO A 55 24.71 -19.37 56.11
C PRO A 55 24.50 -17.96 56.68
N SER A 56 24.64 -17.83 58.00
CA SER A 56 24.98 -16.55 58.62
C SER A 56 26.49 -16.59 58.87
N HIS A 57 27.26 -16.51 57.79
CA HIS A 57 28.72 -16.54 57.85
C HIS A 57 29.24 -15.19 57.37
N THR A 58 30.08 -14.58 58.19
CA THR A 58 30.87 -13.39 57.86
C THR A 58 31.92 -13.76 56.81
N ASP A 59 32.28 -12.80 55.96
CA ASP A 59 33.12 -12.99 54.76
C ASP A 59 34.52 -13.58 55.05
N ASP A 60 34.97 -13.48 56.31
CA ASP A 60 36.28 -13.92 56.80
C ASP A 60 36.34 -15.38 57.31
N THR A 61 35.23 -16.12 57.24
CA THR A 61 35.23 -17.53 57.68
C THR A 61 36.06 -18.42 56.74
N THR A 62 36.90 -19.28 57.32
CA THR A 62 37.71 -20.23 56.56
C THR A 62 36.86 -21.38 56.01
N LEU A 63 37.21 -21.94 54.85
CA LEU A 63 36.47 -23.06 54.25
C LEU A 63 36.34 -24.28 55.18
N GLN A 64 37.31 -24.50 56.07
CA GLN A 64 37.30 -25.58 57.05
C GLN A 64 36.25 -25.33 58.17
N GLU A 65 36.11 -24.10 58.66
CA GLU A 65 35.10 -23.70 59.65
C GLU A 65 33.70 -23.62 59.06
N ALA A 66 33.60 -23.24 57.78
CA ALA A 66 32.35 -23.27 57.01
C ALA A 66 31.90 -24.70 56.65
N GLY A 67 32.69 -25.73 56.99
CA GLY A 67 32.29 -27.13 56.88
C GLY A 67 32.45 -27.73 55.47
N PHE A 68 33.29 -27.14 54.62
CA PHE A 68 33.64 -27.71 53.32
C PHE A 68 34.58 -28.92 53.52
N LYS A 69 34.18 -30.07 52.97
CA LYS A 69 34.95 -31.33 52.97
C LYS A 69 35.10 -31.82 51.53
N ASN A 70 36.05 -32.73 51.31
CA ASN A 70 36.22 -33.39 50.02
C ASN A 70 34.92 -34.07 49.57
N GLY A 71 34.44 -33.71 48.36
CA GLY A 71 33.26 -34.30 47.72
C GLY A 71 31.90 -33.66 48.06
N ILE A 72 31.85 -32.50 48.71
CA ILE A 72 30.58 -31.80 48.96
C ILE A 72 29.98 -31.24 47.66
N ARG A 73 28.66 -31.39 47.52
CA ARG A 73 27.87 -30.76 46.46
C ARG A 73 27.29 -29.45 46.96
N VAL A 74 27.58 -28.36 46.26
CA VAL A 74 27.13 -27.01 46.57
C VAL A 74 26.22 -26.55 45.43
N GLN A 75 25.10 -25.90 45.75
CA GLN A 75 24.23 -25.30 44.74
C GLN A 75 24.33 -23.78 44.83
N LEU A 76 24.64 -23.13 43.70
CA LEU A 76 24.69 -21.68 43.60
C LEU A 76 23.37 -21.17 43.04
N LEU A 77 22.77 -20.18 43.71
CA LEU A 77 21.60 -19.44 43.23
C LEU A 77 22.00 -17.96 43.09
N GLY A 78 21.81 -17.39 41.91
CA GLY A 78 22.12 -15.98 41.66
C GLY A 78 21.75 -15.55 40.24
N ALA A 79 21.36 -14.29 40.10
CA ALA A 79 21.08 -13.67 38.82
C ALA A 79 22.37 -13.05 38.27
N THR A 80 22.51 -13.04 36.94
CA THR A 80 23.64 -12.35 36.31
C THR A 80 23.39 -10.84 36.27
N ALA A 81 24.45 -10.03 36.24
CA ALA A 81 24.33 -8.57 36.14
C ALA A 81 23.59 -8.13 34.85
N GLU A 82 23.72 -8.90 33.77
CA GLU A 82 23.04 -8.65 32.50
C GLU A 82 21.53 -8.85 32.58
N GLU A 83 21.06 -9.87 33.28
CA GLU A 83 19.63 -10.14 33.47
C GLU A 83 18.96 -9.08 34.35
N VAL A 84 19.64 -8.66 35.42
CA VAL A 84 19.15 -7.57 36.29
C VAL A 84 19.09 -6.25 35.50
N GLY A 85 20.07 -6.00 34.62
CA GLY A 85 20.07 -4.84 33.72
C GLY A 85 18.96 -4.90 32.67
N GLY A 86 18.70 -6.08 32.10
CA GLY A 86 17.60 -6.30 31.14
C GLY A 86 16.22 -6.04 31.74
N ILE A 87 15.97 -6.55 32.94
CA ILE A 87 14.69 -6.33 33.65
C ILE A 87 14.49 -4.86 33.99
N ARG A 88 15.54 -4.16 34.46
CA ARG A 88 15.46 -2.71 34.76
C ARG A 88 15.18 -1.86 33.53
N LYS A 89 15.79 -2.17 32.37
CA LYS A 89 15.49 -1.49 31.11
C LYS A 89 14.03 -1.66 30.68
N ILE A 90 13.50 -2.88 30.80
CA ILE A 90 12.10 -3.18 30.47
C ILE A 90 11.14 -2.46 31.41
N GLU A 91 11.41 -2.45 32.72
CA GLU A 91 10.60 -1.71 33.69
C GLU A 91 10.64 -0.19 33.47
N ASP A 92 11.80 0.37 33.10
CA ASP A 92 11.93 1.81 32.86
C ASP A 92 11.25 2.24 31.56
N GLU A 93 11.28 1.40 30.52
CA GLU A 93 10.49 1.62 29.30
C GLU A 93 8.98 1.56 29.59
N GLN A 94 8.53 0.60 30.40
CA GLN A 94 7.12 0.51 30.83
C GLN A 94 6.72 1.73 31.65
N ARG A 95 7.51 2.14 32.64
CA ARG A 95 7.27 3.37 33.43
C ARG A 95 7.21 4.62 32.55
N LYS A 96 8.09 4.74 31.56
CA LYS A 96 8.09 5.87 30.61
C LYS A 96 6.82 5.86 29.75
N ARG A 97 6.38 4.68 29.28
CA ARG A 97 5.15 4.50 28.50
C ARG A 97 3.90 4.80 29.31
N GLU A 98 3.83 4.34 30.56
CA GLU A 98 2.74 4.65 31.49
C GLU A 98 2.70 6.14 31.84
N ARG A 99 3.86 6.78 32.06
CA ARG A 99 3.92 8.23 32.32
C ARG A 99 3.37 9.04 31.14
N ILE A 100 3.75 8.69 29.91
CA ILE A 100 3.25 9.35 28.69
C ILE A 100 1.74 9.11 28.52
N MET A 101 1.25 7.90 28.78
CA MET A 101 -0.17 7.57 28.63
C MET A 101 -1.01 8.29 29.71
N ARG A 102 -0.51 8.37 30.94
CA ARG A 102 -1.15 9.09 32.05
C ARG A 102 -1.13 10.60 31.83
N GLU A 103 -0.05 11.16 31.31
CA GLU A 103 0.05 12.58 30.94
C GLU A 103 -0.92 12.96 29.81
N ARG A 104 -1.09 12.06 28.82
CA ARG A 104 -2.10 12.23 27.74
C ARG A 104 -3.54 12.09 28.25
N ALA A 105 -3.79 11.22 29.24
CA ALA A 105 -5.11 11.07 29.86
C ALA A 105 -5.46 12.23 30.81
N LEU A 106 -4.46 12.84 31.45
CA LEU A 106 -4.60 14.02 32.31
C LEU A 106 -4.77 15.32 31.52
N LYS A 107 -4.21 15.41 30.30
CA LYS A 107 -4.57 16.44 29.32
C LYS A 107 -5.99 16.15 28.80
N GLY A 108 -6.99 16.55 29.57
CA GLY A 108 -8.37 16.57 29.13
C GLY A 108 -8.53 17.32 27.81
N THR A 109 -9.58 16.98 27.05
CA THR A 109 -9.95 17.67 25.81
C THR A 109 -9.93 19.18 26.04
N VAL A 110 -9.14 19.91 25.25
CA VAL A 110 -9.07 21.37 25.32
C VAL A 110 -10.48 21.91 25.09
N LYS A 111 -11.13 22.41 26.15
CA LYS A 111 -12.37 23.18 26.02
C LYS A 111 -11.99 24.52 25.41
N VAL A 112 -12.18 24.66 24.11
CA VAL A 112 -12.09 25.96 23.44
C VAL A 112 -13.26 26.80 23.96
N ARG A 113 -12.96 27.89 24.67
CA ARG A 113 -13.93 28.92 25.02
C ARG A 113 -14.58 29.42 23.73
N SER A 114 -15.90 29.46 23.68
CA SER A 114 -16.62 30.18 22.62
C SER A 114 -16.29 31.67 22.75
N THR A 115 -15.32 32.16 22.00
CA THR A 115 -15.30 33.58 21.64
C THR A 115 -16.47 33.79 20.71
N GLY A 116 -17.42 34.63 21.13
CA GLY A 116 -18.59 34.98 20.35
C GLY A 116 -18.23 35.44 18.94
N LEU A 117 -19.20 35.28 18.06
CA LEU A 117 -19.18 35.63 16.65
C LEU A 117 -18.56 37.02 16.43
N SER A 118 -17.26 37.06 16.13
CA SER A 118 -16.63 38.26 15.60
C SER A 118 -16.91 38.29 14.11
N THR A 119 -17.76 39.22 13.70
CA THR A 119 -17.92 39.70 12.33
C THR A 119 -16.56 39.69 11.62
N PHE A 120 -16.43 38.90 10.55
CA PHE A 120 -15.22 38.86 9.73
C PHE A 120 -14.92 40.28 9.23
N SER A 121 -13.90 40.92 9.82
CA SER A 121 -13.26 42.05 9.18
C SER A 121 -12.67 41.59 7.85
N PRO A 122 -12.79 42.36 6.75
CA PRO A 122 -12.15 42.03 5.49
C PRO A 122 -10.64 41.90 5.70
N LEU A 123 -10.11 40.72 5.40
CA LEU A 123 -8.70 40.38 5.53
C LEU A 123 -7.82 41.31 4.65
N PRO A 124 -6.58 41.63 5.08
CA PRO A 124 -5.69 42.50 4.34
C PRO A 124 -5.35 41.91 2.97
N THR A 125 -5.56 42.71 1.92
CA THR A 125 -5.50 42.39 0.48
C THR A 125 -4.11 42.03 -0.08
N GLN A 126 -3.12 41.74 0.77
CA GLN A 126 -1.72 41.62 0.37
C GLN A 126 -1.30 40.19 -0.01
N TYR A 127 -1.84 39.16 0.64
CA TYR A 127 -1.42 37.75 0.45
C TYR A 127 -2.49 36.99 -0.32
N ARG A 128 -2.50 37.17 -1.65
CA ARG A 128 -3.47 36.59 -2.58
C ARG A 128 -2.88 36.37 -3.97
N PHE A 129 -3.66 35.77 -4.86
CA PHE A 129 -3.41 35.79 -6.30
C PHE A 129 -3.84 37.16 -6.87
N HIS A 130 -2.93 37.87 -7.55
CA HIS A 130 -3.19 39.24 -8.02
C HIS A 130 -3.87 39.27 -9.39
N LYS A 131 -3.51 38.34 -10.28
CA LYS A 131 -4.04 38.23 -11.64
C LYS A 131 -4.38 36.77 -11.97
N LEU A 132 -5.48 36.54 -12.66
CA LEU A 132 -5.88 35.22 -13.18
C LEU A 132 -5.98 35.32 -14.70
N GLU A 133 -5.25 34.49 -15.43
CA GLU A 133 -5.31 34.48 -16.90
C GLU A 133 -5.44 33.05 -17.44
N PRO A 134 -6.54 32.69 -18.11
CA PRO A 134 -6.62 31.46 -18.89
C PRO A 134 -5.83 31.59 -20.20
N LEU A 135 -5.47 30.46 -20.83
CA LEU A 135 -4.83 30.46 -22.14
C LEU A 135 -5.90 30.62 -23.23
N PRO A 136 -5.88 31.71 -24.03
CA PRO A 136 -6.95 32.02 -24.98
C PRO A 136 -7.02 31.07 -26.18
N HIS A 137 -5.94 30.32 -26.44
CA HIS A 137 -5.85 29.38 -27.56
C HIS A 137 -6.42 27.98 -27.24
N LEU A 138 -6.79 27.71 -25.98
CA LEU A 138 -7.30 26.42 -25.52
C LEU A 138 -8.84 26.36 -25.55
N PRO A 139 -9.43 25.15 -25.68
CA PRO A 139 -10.88 24.99 -25.77
C PRO A 139 -11.58 25.45 -24.49
N LYS A 140 -12.62 26.28 -24.59
CA LYS A 140 -13.43 26.79 -23.47
C LYS A 140 -12.60 27.54 -22.40
N PRO A 141 -12.06 28.73 -22.72
CA PRO A 141 -11.26 29.52 -21.77
C PRO A 141 -12.09 30.03 -20.58
N GLU A 142 -13.39 30.30 -20.76
CA GLU A 142 -14.29 30.75 -19.69
C GLU A 142 -14.40 29.73 -18.55
N THR A 143 -14.49 28.44 -18.89
CA THR A 143 -14.57 27.37 -17.87
C THR A 143 -13.26 27.21 -17.09
N ALA A 144 -12.11 27.39 -17.75
CA ALA A 144 -10.81 27.40 -17.08
C ALA A 144 -10.67 28.59 -16.13
N LEU A 145 -11.13 29.77 -16.54
CA LEU A 145 -11.14 30.96 -15.70
C LEU A 145 -11.99 30.74 -14.46
N SER A 146 -13.20 30.19 -14.59
CA SER A 146 -14.06 29.88 -13.43
C SER A 146 -13.43 28.88 -12.46
N PHE A 147 -12.64 27.92 -12.98
CA PHE A 147 -11.91 26.95 -12.16
C PHE A 147 -10.74 27.61 -11.41
N LEU A 148 -9.98 28.48 -12.09
CA LEU A 148 -8.90 29.25 -11.47
C LEU A 148 -9.44 30.24 -10.42
N GLU A 149 -10.56 30.91 -10.70
CA GLU A 149 -11.27 31.76 -9.74
C GLU A 149 -11.67 30.96 -8.50
N ARG A 150 -12.22 29.76 -8.68
CA ARG A 150 -12.59 28.86 -7.57
C ARG A 150 -11.39 28.46 -6.71
N ILE A 151 -10.26 28.11 -7.32
CA ILE A 151 -9.02 27.78 -6.59
C ILE A 151 -8.48 29.01 -5.86
N SER A 152 -8.49 30.17 -6.51
CA SER A 152 -7.96 31.41 -5.94
C SER A 152 -8.79 31.95 -4.76
N SER A 153 -10.08 31.65 -4.75
CA SER A 153 -11.04 32.06 -3.73
C SER A 153 -11.27 31.00 -2.64
N ASP A 154 -10.56 29.88 -2.69
CA ASP A 154 -10.65 28.81 -1.69
C ASP A 154 -10.21 29.34 -0.31
N PRO A 155 -11.10 29.37 0.70
CA PRO A 155 -10.77 29.85 2.04
C PRO A 155 -9.58 29.12 2.68
N ALA A 156 -9.41 27.83 2.38
CA ALA A 156 -8.30 27.05 2.93
C ALA A 156 -6.96 27.44 2.29
N VAL A 157 -6.94 27.70 0.97
CA VAL A 157 -5.74 28.16 0.26
C VAL A 157 -5.37 29.58 0.71
N LEU A 158 -6.35 30.47 0.81
CA LEU A 158 -6.14 31.84 1.30
C LEU A 158 -5.62 31.86 2.74
N HIS A 159 -6.13 30.98 3.61
CA HIS A 159 -5.62 30.83 4.97
C HIS A 159 -4.14 30.45 4.99
N VAL A 160 -3.74 29.48 4.16
CA VAL A 160 -2.33 29.06 4.04
C VAL A 160 -1.46 30.17 3.45
N MET A 161 -1.94 30.87 2.41
CA MET A 161 -1.22 32.01 1.83
C MET A 161 -1.00 33.12 2.87
N GLN A 162 -1.99 33.40 3.71
CA GLN A 162 -1.86 34.39 4.77
C GLN A 162 -0.92 33.93 5.90
N ALA A 163 -1.03 32.67 6.33
CA ALA A 163 -0.22 32.09 7.40
C ALA A 163 1.28 32.12 7.04
N HIS A 164 1.62 31.83 5.78
CA HIS A 164 3.00 31.80 5.28
C HIS A 164 3.41 33.06 4.53
N ARG A 165 2.55 34.08 4.46
CA ARG A 165 2.79 35.38 3.79
C ARG A 165 3.15 35.23 2.30
N PHE A 166 2.51 34.28 1.61
CA PHE A 166 2.69 34.10 0.17
C PHE A 166 1.89 35.12 -0.62
N SER A 167 2.53 35.70 -1.63
CA SER A 167 1.92 36.61 -2.59
C SER A 167 2.24 36.09 -3.98
N VAL A 168 1.20 35.81 -4.77
CA VAL A 168 1.36 35.27 -6.13
C VAL A 168 0.90 36.31 -7.13
N GLY A 169 1.77 36.68 -8.07
CA GLY A 169 1.50 37.71 -9.07
C GLY A 169 0.42 37.27 -10.06
N MET A 170 0.60 36.12 -10.70
CA MET A 170 -0.32 35.60 -11.69
C MET A 170 -0.52 34.09 -11.57
N LEU A 171 -1.77 33.64 -11.59
CA LEU A 171 -2.13 32.22 -11.70
C LEU A 171 -2.70 31.97 -13.11
N THR A 172 -2.09 31.04 -13.84
CA THR A 172 -2.49 30.72 -15.23
C THR A 172 -2.53 29.21 -15.46
N GLU A 173 -3.19 28.79 -16.53
CA GLU A 173 -3.22 27.38 -16.91
C GLU A 173 -1.95 26.97 -17.68
N LEU A 174 -1.52 25.73 -17.49
CA LEU A 174 -0.45 25.10 -18.23
C LEU A 174 -1.05 24.18 -19.31
N ALA A 175 -0.69 24.40 -20.58
CA ALA A 175 -1.18 23.60 -21.70
C ALA A 175 -0.56 22.18 -21.71
N PRO A 176 -1.37 21.11 -21.67
CA PRO A 176 -0.89 19.73 -21.77
C PRO A 176 0.03 19.45 -22.97
N HIS A 177 -0.22 20.06 -24.13
CA HIS A 177 0.58 19.83 -25.35
C HIS A 177 1.97 20.49 -25.32
N GLU A 178 2.16 21.57 -24.54
CA GLU A 178 3.47 22.26 -24.47
C GLU A 178 4.43 21.52 -23.55
N GLN A 179 3.90 20.92 -22.48
CA GLN A 179 4.69 20.23 -21.44
C GLN A 179 3.91 19.01 -20.90
N PRO A 180 4.01 17.83 -21.58
CA PRO A 180 3.14 16.68 -21.31
C PRO A 180 3.38 16.03 -19.94
N ASN A 181 4.60 16.11 -19.41
CA ASN A 181 4.97 15.49 -18.14
C ASN A 181 4.79 16.41 -16.94
N LEU A 182 4.35 17.66 -17.15
CA LEU A 182 4.32 18.67 -16.10
C LEU A 182 2.92 18.88 -15.52
N LEU A 183 2.83 18.95 -14.18
CA LEU A 183 1.60 19.25 -13.45
C LEU A 183 1.57 20.69 -12.93
N GLY A 184 2.72 21.26 -12.59
CA GLY A 184 2.85 22.62 -12.07
C GLY A 184 4.20 23.23 -12.42
N LEU A 185 4.22 24.56 -12.55
CA LEU A 185 5.43 25.35 -12.78
C LEU A 185 5.36 26.65 -11.99
N ASN A 186 6.31 26.86 -11.09
CA ASN A 186 6.52 28.14 -10.42
C ASN A 186 7.64 28.94 -11.11
N MET A 187 7.34 30.17 -11.52
CA MET A 187 8.31 31.09 -12.09
C MET A 187 8.61 32.23 -11.12
N ASN A 188 9.91 32.47 -10.89
CA ASN A 188 10.43 33.58 -10.07
C ASN A 188 9.79 33.66 -8.66
N ALA A 189 9.75 32.53 -7.95
CA ALA A 189 9.28 32.44 -6.56
C ALA A 189 7.90 33.07 -6.34
N GLY A 190 6.93 32.70 -7.18
CA GLY A 190 5.54 33.13 -7.05
C GLY A 190 5.15 34.31 -7.93
N GLN A 191 6.02 34.79 -8.82
CA GLN A 191 5.61 35.80 -9.79
C GLN A 191 4.52 35.26 -10.74
N VAL A 192 4.73 34.05 -11.27
CA VAL A 192 3.75 33.35 -12.10
C VAL A 192 3.71 31.88 -11.71
N ILE A 193 2.53 31.38 -11.35
CA ILE A 193 2.30 29.95 -11.14
C ILE A 193 1.43 29.44 -12.27
N LYS A 194 1.93 28.43 -12.99
CA LYS A 194 1.17 27.73 -14.03
C LYS A 194 0.72 26.38 -13.50
N LEU A 195 -0.58 26.11 -13.53
CA LEU A 195 -1.14 24.83 -13.10
C LEU A 195 -1.77 24.08 -14.25
N ARG A 196 -1.53 22.78 -14.31
CA ARG A 196 -2.25 21.91 -15.25
C ARG A 196 -3.61 21.56 -14.68
N ILE A 197 -4.62 22.30 -15.13
CA ILE A 197 -6.01 22.10 -14.71
C ILE A 197 -6.79 21.16 -15.64
N ARG A 198 -6.29 20.90 -16.87
CA ARG A 198 -6.97 20.10 -17.90
C ARG A 198 -6.44 18.66 -18.00
N THR A 199 -7.27 17.77 -18.52
CA THR A 199 -6.86 16.43 -18.96
C THR A 199 -6.12 16.50 -20.30
N ASP A 200 -5.31 15.48 -20.62
CA ASP A 200 -4.48 15.44 -21.83
C ASP A 200 -5.26 15.52 -23.14
N VAL A 201 -6.47 14.98 -23.12
CA VAL A 201 -7.37 14.93 -24.29
C VAL A 201 -8.20 16.21 -24.40
N TYR A 202 -8.02 17.17 -23.48
CA TYR A 202 -8.82 18.41 -23.38
C TYR A 202 -10.34 18.18 -23.17
N ASP A 203 -10.72 16.97 -22.76
CA ASP A 203 -12.12 16.53 -22.58
C ASP A 203 -12.73 17.02 -21.25
N GLY A 204 -11.89 17.40 -20.28
CA GLY A 204 -12.36 17.85 -18.97
C GLY A 204 -11.27 18.45 -18.09
N PHE A 205 -11.64 18.72 -16.84
CA PHE A 205 -10.74 19.24 -15.81
C PHE A 205 -10.26 18.12 -14.89
N ARG A 206 -9.04 18.28 -14.36
CA ARG A 206 -8.50 17.40 -13.33
C ARG A 206 -9.27 17.57 -12.01
N PRO A 207 -9.31 16.54 -11.15
CA PRO A 207 -9.97 16.65 -9.85
C PRO A 207 -9.45 17.84 -9.05
N TYR A 208 -10.37 18.62 -8.47
CA TYR A 208 -10.03 19.86 -7.76
C TYR A 208 -9.02 19.63 -6.62
N LEU A 209 -9.19 18.54 -5.87
CA LEU A 209 -8.29 18.19 -4.76
C LEU A 209 -6.85 17.91 -5.21
N ASP A 210 -6.69 17.33 -6.41
CA ASP A 210 -5.37 17.05 -6.98
C ASP A 210 -4.70 18.34 -7.45
N VAL A 211 -5.45 19.22 -8.11
CA VAL A 211 -4.94 20.53 -8.52
C VAL A 211 -4.56 21.38 -7.29
N ARG A 212 -5.33 21.31 -6.21
CA ARG A 212 -5.01 22.00 -4.95
C ARG A 212 -3.72 21.48 -4.31
N ARG A 213 -3.47 20.16 -4.37
CA ARG A 213 -2.20 19.57 -3.91
C ARG A 213 -1.01 20.06 -4.73
N VAL A 214 -1.15 20.09 -6.06
CA VAL A 214 -0.13 20.64 -6.96
C VAL A 214 0.09 22.13 -6.66
N LEU A 215 -0.95 22.91 -6.40
CA LEU A 215 -0.80 24.31 -6.00
C LEU A 215 -0.01 24.45 -4.68
N CYS A 216 -0.26 23.62 -3.67
CA CYS A 216 0.52 23.66 -2.41
C CYS A 216 2.00 23.30 -2.64
N HIS A 217 2.27 22.36 -3.55
CA HIS A 217 3.62 22.03 -4.00
C HIS A 217 4.29 23.23 -4.66
N GLU A 218 3.61 23.89 -5.60
CA GLU A 218 4.15 25.09 -6.27
C GLU A 218 4.30 26.29 -5.32
N LEU A 219 3.42 26.47 -4.33
CA LEU A 219 3.58 27.52 -3.31
C LEU A 219 4.82 27.28 -2.45
N SER A 220 5.19 26.02 -2.20
CA SER A 220 6.43 25.69 -1.48
C SER A 220 7.68 26.16 -2.24
N HIS A 221 7.60 26.21 -3.58
CA HIS A 221 8.64 26.78 -4.43
C HIS A 221 8.82 28.31 -4.32
N ASN A 222 7.92 29.02 -3.61
CA ASN A 222 8.15 30.42 -3.26
C ASN A 222 9.29 30.59 -2.23
N VAL A 223 9.58 29.54 -1.46
CA VAL A 223 10.61 29.55 -0.41
C VAL A 223 11.81 28.71 -0.81
N TRP A 224 11.57 27.53 -1.38
CA TRP A 224 12.62 26.54 -1.67
C TRP A 224 12.59 26.12 -3.14
N GLY A 225 13.69 26.35 -3.87
CA GLY A 225 13.80 25.96 -5.29
C GLY A 225 13.91 24.45 -5.47
N ASP A 226 14.83 23.81 -4.76
CA ASP A 226 15.12 22.39 -4.90
C ASP A 226 14.24 21.51 -3.98
N HIS A 227 14.00 20.25 -4.38
CA HIS A 227 13.21 19.26 -3.63
C HIS A 227 13.97 18.65 -2.44
N ASP A 228 14.65 19.48 -1.67
CA ASP A 228 15.36 19.08 -0.45
C ASP A 228 14.38 18.71 0.68
N ASN A 229 14.89 18.12 1.76
CA ASN A 229 14.06 17.75 2.93
C ASN A 229 13.26 18.94 3.49
N ASN A 230 13.82 20.16 3.42
CA ASN A 230 13.13 21.39 3.86
C ASN A 230 11.92 21.73 2.99
N PHE A 231 12.01 21.48 1.68
CA PHE A 231 10.88 21.64 0.75
C PHE A 231 9.77 20.65 1.08
N LYS A 232 10.12 19.37 1.29
CA LYS A 232 9.17 18.30 1.62
C LYS A 232 8.44 18.56 2.94
N GLU A 233 9.17 19.06 3.94
CA GLU A 233 8.59 19.46 5.22
C GLU A 233 7.61 20.63 5.06
N LEU A 234 7.97 21.64 4.27
CA LEU A 234 7.07 22.77 3.98
C LEU A 234 5.83 22.31 3.22
N ASN A 235 5.97 21.54 2.14
CA ASN A 235 4.85 21.03 1.35
C ASN A 235 3.89 20.16 2.19
N SER A 236 4.45 19.28 3.01
CA SER A 236 3.66 18.47 3.96
C SER A 236 2.93 19.34 4.98
N ARG A 237 3.57 20.40 5.46
CA ARG A 237 2.97 21.36 6.39
C ARG A 237 1.83 22.14 5.75
N LEU A 238 1.99 22.66 4.55
CA LEU A 238 0.93 23.40 3.82
C LEU A 238 -0.29 22.49 3.61
N ASN A 239 -0.08 21.27 3.12
CA ASN A 239 -1.17 20.31 2.90
C ASN A 239 -1.90 19.94 4.21
N ARG A 240 -1.16 19.80 5.32
CA ARG A 240 -1.77 19.55 6.64
C ARG A 240 -2.62 20.71 7.11
N GLU A 241 -2.13 21.95 6.96
CA GLU A 241 -2.87 23.16 7.36
C GLU A 241 -4.15 23.34 6.55
N VAL A 242 -4.16 23.02 5.25
CA VAL A 242 -5.39 22.98 4.42
C VAL A 242 -6.42 21.99 5.00
N VAL A 243 -5.99 20.76 5.31
CA VAL A 243 -6.88 19.72 5.84
C VAL A 243 -7.39 20.06 7.24
N GLU A 244 -6.55 20.62 8.10
CA GLU A 244 -6.93 21.09 9.44
C GLU A 244 -7.96 22.23 9.36
N PHE A 245 -7.78 23.18 8.45
CA PHE A 245 -8.74 24.26 8.23
C PHE A 245 -10.09 23.73 7.74
N GLU A 246 -10.12 22.84 6.74
CA GLU A 246 -11.36 22.22 6.26
C GLU A 246 -12.08 21.43 7.35
N ARG A 247 -11.31 20.72 8.18
CA ARG A 247 -11.84 19.95 9.31
C ARG A 247 -12.43 20.89 10.36
N ALA A 248 -11.72 21.95 10.72
CA ALA A 248 -12.20 22.95 11.68
C ALA A 248 -13.45 23.67 11.17
N ALA A 249 -13.52 24.01 9.88
CA ALA A 249 -14.69 24.59 9.25
C ALA A 249 -15.89 23.63 9.28
N ARG A 250 -15.67 22.32 9.05
CA ARG A 250 -16.72 21.29 9.09
C ARG A 250 -17.20 21.00 10.50
N GLU A 251 -16.29 20.91 11.47
CA GLU A 251 -16.63 20.67 12.89
C GLU A 251 -17.26 21.91 13.55
N GLY A 252 -16.96 23.13 13.07
CA GLY A 252 -17.54 24.39 13.52
C GLY A 252 -18.93 24.71 12.94
N ALA A 253 -19.35 24.05 11.86
CA ALA A 253 -20.62 24.29 11.14
C ALA A 253 -21.85 23.58 11.75
N HIS A 254 -21.90 23.40 13.07
CA HIS A 254 -23.10 22.88 13.77
C HIS A 254 -24.13 23.99 14.08
N LEU A 255 -24.24 24.98 13.20
CA LEU A 255 -25.26 26.04 13.18
C LEU A 255 -25.95 25.99 11.82
N LEU A 256 -27.29 25.93 11.84
CA LEU A 256 -28.17 25.91 10.68
C LEU A 256 -28.14 27.26 9.93
N VAL A 257 -27.05 27.54 9.22
CA VAL A 257 -26.97 28.58 8.20
C VAL A 257 -26.25 27.98 7.00
N ASP A 258 -27.00 27.83 5.92
CA ASP A 258 -26.53 27.44 4.60
C ASP A 258 -25.57 28.53 4.09
N GLY A 259 -24.27 28.22 3.95
CA GLY A 259 -23.38 29.04 3.11
C GLY A 259 -22.03 29.55 3.64
N LEU A 260 -21.34 28.94 4.62
CA LEU A 260 -19.93 29.30 4.88
C LEU A 260 -19.01 28.12 5.20
N GLY A 261 -17.98 27.93 4.35
CA GLY A 261 -16.62 27.58 4.81
C GLY A 261 -16.06 26.20 4.46
N GLY A 262 -16.83 25.30 3.87
CA GLY A 262 -16.34 23.97 3.44
C GLY A 262 -16.47 23.75 1.94
N TYR A 263 -15.48 23.11 1.32
CA TYR A 263 -15.59 22.68 -0.08
C TYR A 263 -16.82 21.76 -0.26
N GLN A 264 -17.78 22.27 -1.03
CA GLN A 264 -18.93 21.53 -1.54
C GLN A 264 -18.61 21.01 -2.95
N PRO A 265 -18.78 19.71 -3.21
CA PRO A 265 -18.65 19.17 -4.55
C PRO A 265 -19.74 19.76 -5.44
N THR A 266 -19.33 20.21 -6.63
CA THR A 266 -20.19 20.87 -7.62
C THR A 266 -20.84 19.90 -8.60
N SER A 267 -20.41 18.64 -8.61
CA SER A 267 -20.97 17.58 -9.43
C SER A 267 -21.08 16.26 -8.66
N GLU A 268 -22.04 15.41 -9.04
CA GLU A 268 -22.20 14.06 -8.48
C GLU A 268 -20.92 13.22 -8.65
N LEU A 269 -20.19 13.38 -9.76
CA LEU A 269 -18.89 12.75 -10.01
C LEU A 269 -17.82 13.16 -8.97
N GLU A 270 -17.82 14.43 -8.56
CA GLU A 270 -16.91 14.98 -7.55
C GLU A 270 -17.30 14.53 -6.13
N ALA A 271 -18.60 14.28 -5.88
CA ALA A 271 -19.10 13.68 -4.65
C ALA A 271 -18.79 12.17 -4.58
N GLU A 272 -18.88 11.44 -5.70
CA GLU A 272 -18.54 10.01 -5.81
C GLU A 272 -17.04 9.76 -5.58
N ALA A 273 -16.17 10.64 -6.08
CA ALA A 273 -14.73 10.57 -5.82
C ALA A 273 -14.39 10.69 -4.31
N ARG A 274 -15.22 11.39 -3.52
CA ARG A 274 -15.07 11.49 -2.06
C ARG A 274 -15.49 10.23 -1.30
N VAL A 275 -16.49 9.49 -1.80
CA VAL A 275 -17.02 8.28 -1.12
C VAL A 275 -15.96 7.18 -1.04
N TYR A 276 -15.01 7.13 -1.98
CA TYR A 276 -13.92 6.14 -1.99
C TYR A 276 -12.78 6.39 -0.98
N VAL A 277 -12.78 7.52 -0.26
CA VAL A 277 -11.69 7.88 0.67
C VAL A 277 -12.03 7.60 2.15
N LEU A 278 -13.29 7.32 2.49
CA LEU A 278 -13.73 7.04 3.86
C LEU A 278 -14.65 5.82 3.92
N GLY A 279 -14.08 4.63 4.17
CA GLY A 279 -14.91 3.46 4.48
C GLY A 279 -14.27 2.12 4.18
N GLY A 280 -13.08 1.84 4.72
CA GLY A 280 -12.55 0.48 4.76
C GLY A 280 -13.24 -0.33 5.87
N ASP A 281 -14.53 -0.63 5.72
CA ASP A 281 -15.19 -1.67 6.52
C ASP A 281 -15.18 -2.98 5.74
N GLY A 282 -14.28 -3.87 6.15
CA GLY A 282 -13.92 -5.08 5.41
C GLY A 282 -13.12 -6.02 6.30
N VAL A 283 -13.77 -6.46 7.37
CA VAL A 283 -13.28 -7.42 8.37
C VAL A 283 -12.72 -8.68 7.71
N THR A 284 -11.41 -8.90 7.85
CA THR A 284 -10.81 -10.25 7.85
C THR A 284 -10.33 -10.57 9.26
N GLY A 285 -10.94 -11.60 9.86
CA GLY A 285 -10.64 -12.10 11.20
C GLY A 285 -9.16 -12.51 11.39
N PRO A 286 -8.68 -12.52 12.64
CA PRO A 286 -7.26 -12.53 12.97
C PRO A 286 -6.58 -13.89 12.74
N SER A 287 -5.30 -13.83 12.36
CA SER A 287 -4.36 -14.93 12.48
C SER A 287 -3.83 -14.96 13.91
N ALA A 288 -3.76 -16.15 14.52
CA ALA A 288 -3.67 -16.36 15.96
C ALA A 288 -2.30 -16.01 16.63
N ASN A 289 -1.48 -15.11 16.06
CA ASN A 289 -0.19 -14.78 16.68
C ASN A 289 0.42 -13.41 16.33
N GLU A 290 -0.33 -12.43 15.78
CA GLU A 290 0.21 -11.09 15.53
C GLU A 290 -0.16 -10.13 16.67
N SER A 291 0.85 -9.41 17.19
CA SER A 291 0.66 -8.34 18.17
C SER A 291 -0.17 -7.21 17.56
N ILE A 292 -1.10 -6.64 18.35
CA ILE A 292 -1.91 -5.47 17.96
C ILE A 292 -1.02 -4.29 17.52
N GLU A 293 0.19 -4.18 18.07
CA GLU A 293 1.17 -3.16 17.71
C GLU A 293 1.84 -3.40 16.36
N GLU A 294 2.13 -4.65 15.99
CA GLU A 294 2.67 -4.99 14.67
C GLU A 294 1.65 -4.74 13.57
N ARG A 295 0.37 -5.04 13.83
CA ARG A 295 -0.73 -4.73 12.92
C ARG A 295 -0.88 -3.23 12.68
N ARG A 296 -0.79 -2.41 13.74
CA ARG A 296 -0.80 -0.94 13.63
C ARG A 296 0.42 -0.43 12.86
N ARG A 297 1.61 -0.96 13.15
CA ARG A 297 2.86 -0.59 12.47
C ARG A 297 2.80 -0.88 10.97
N ARG A 298 2.31 -2.06 10.57
CA ARG A 298 2.17 -2.46 9.16
C ARG A 298 1.16 -1.60 8.40
N MET A 299 0.04 -1.25 9.04
CA MET A 299 -0.91 -0.32 8.44
C MET A 299 -0.32 1.08 8.29
N LEU A 300 0.37 1.59 9.31
CA LEU A 300 1.05 2.89 9.23
C LEU A 300 2.13 2.89 8.15
N GLU A 301 2.96 1.86 8.07
CA GLU A 301 4.02 1.70 7.07
C GLU A 301 3.45 1.59 5.64
N ALA A 302 2.36 0.84 5.45
CA ALA A 302 1.67 0.76 4.16
C ALA A 302 1.06 2.12 3.73
N THR A 303 0.51 2.89 4.67
CA THR A 303 0.01 4.24 4.41
C THR A 303 1.15 5.21 4.07
N MET A 304 2.26 5.17 4.82
CA MET A 304 3.44 6.02 4.57
C MET A 304 4.06 5.73 3.20
N ASN A 305 4.14 4.46 2.79
CA ASN A 305 4.67 4.11 1.47
C ASN A 305 3.78 4.56 0.31
N ARG A 306 2.44 4.57 0.48
CA ARG A 306 1.53 5.11 -0.55
C ARG A 306 1.70 6.62 -0.69
N LEU A 307 1.71 7.33 0.43
CA LEU A 307 1.92 8.79 0.44
C LEU A 307 3.28 9.17 -0.15
N ARG A 308 4.35 8.44 0.20
CA ARG A 308 5.68 8.65 -0.36
C ARG A 308 5.72 8.45 -1.88
N LYS A 309 5.03 7.42 -2.39
CA LYS A 309 4.97 7.16 -3.83
C LYS A 309 4.21 8.27 -4.59
N GLU A 310 3.10 8.74 -4.03
CA GLU A 310 2.35 9.89 -4.58
C GLU A 310 3.21 11.17 -4.61
N GLU A 311 4.02 11.39 -3.57
CA GLU A 311 4.97 12.51 -3.49
C GLU A 311 6.10 12.39 -4.53
N GLU A 312 6.69 11.20 -4.68
CA GLU A 312 7.74 10.93 -5.69
C GLU A 312 7.22 11.12 -7.14
N GLU A 313 5.95 10.78 -7.42
CA GLU A 313 5.31 11.01 -8.73
C GLU A 313 5.04 12.52 -8.98
N LEU A 314 4.70 13.28 -7.95
CA LEU A 314 4.55 14.74 -8.04
C LEU A 314 5.90 15.44 -8.28
N GLU A 315 6.98 14.99 -7.63
CA GLU A 315 8.33 15.53 -7.84
C GLU A 315 8.81 15.32 -9.29
N GLN A 316 8.58 14.13 -9.85
CA GLN A 316 8.95 13.80 -11.23
C GLN A 316 8.20 14.63 -12.29
N SER A 317 7.08 15.23 -11.91
CA SER A 317 6.19 15.99 -12.78
C SER A 317 6.19 17.50 -12.50
N CYS A 318 7.20 18.01 -11.78
CA CYS A 318 7.41 19.43 -11.49
C CYS A 318 8.53 20.05 -12.34
N GLY A 319 8.32 21.25 -12.87
CA GLY A 319 9.18 21.85 -13.91
C GLY A 319 10.20 22.86 -13.41
N THR A 320 10.23 23.07 -12.10
CA THR A 320 11.07 24.06 -11.45
C THR A 320 12.43 23.44 -11.14
N ARG A 321 13.35 23.42 -12.12
CA ARG A 321 14.76 23.02 -11.92
C ARG A 321 15.68 24.23 -12.10
N GLY A 322 16.43 24.56 -11.05
CA GLY A 322 17.35 25.69 -11.01
C GLY A 322 18.51 25.56 -12.00
N THR A 323 18.82 26.64 -12.70
CA THR A 323 19.97 26.80 -13.58
C THR A 323 21.28 26.87 -12.77
N THR A 324 22.16 25.87 -12.91
CA THR A 324 23.62 26.05 -12.75
C THR A 324 24.34 25.34 -13.89
N GLY A 325 25.25 26.06 -14.54
CA GLY A 325 25.86 25.66 -15.81
C GLY A 325 27.13 24.79 -15.70
N LYS A 326 27.28 23.94 -16.73
CA LYS A 326 28.47 23.33 -17.36
C LYS A 326 29.65 22.88 -16.47
N ILE A 327 30.07 21.62 -16.67
CA ILE A 327 31.34 21.26 -17.33
C ILE A 327 31.17 19.90 -18.04
N ILE A 328 31.92 19.81 -19.14
CA ILE A 328 32.06 18.78 -20.17
C ILE A 328 32.59 17.47 -19.56
N ASP A 329 32.03 16.34 -19.98
CA ASP A 329 32.83 15.22 -20.49
C ASP A 329 31.98 14.42 -21.47
N ASP A 330 32.38 14.51 -22.73
CA ASP A 330 32.01 13.62 -23.81
C ASP A 330 32.57 12.23 -23.49
N ASP A 331 31.73 11.33 -23.00
CA ASP A 331 31.89 9.89 -23.18
C ASP A 331 30.50 9.27 -23.20
N ILE A 332 30.01 9.04 -24.42
CA ILE A 332 28.88 8.19 -24.71
C ILE A 332 29.37 6.73 -24.59
N PRO A 333 28.80 5.92 -23.69
CA PRO A 333 28.48 4.55 -24.01
C PRO A 333 26.99 4.47 -24.36
N GLY A 334 26.71 3.74 -25.43
CA GLY A 334 25.45 3.74 -26.14
C GLY A 334 24.24 3.33 -25.31
N ILE A 335 23.10 3.77 -25.85
CA ILE A 335 21.84 3.06 -25.88
C ILE A 335 22.13 1.57 -26.16
N ASP A 336 21.66 0.70 -25.27
CA ASP A 336 21.57 -0.77 -25.32
C ASP A 336 22.22 -1.38 -24.08
N ASP A 337 21.56 -1.29 -22.91
CA ASP A 337 21.69 -2.27 -21.80
C ASP A 337 20.71 -1.96 -20.65
N MET A 338 19.42 -2.23 -20.88
CA MET A 338 18.49 -2.65 -19.82
C MET A 338 17.77 -3.95 -20.21
N ALA A 339 18.43 -4.77 -21.02
CA ALA A 339 18.22 -6.21 -20.98
C ALA A 339 19.13 -6.78 -19.88
N ASP A 340 18.65 -7.77 -19.14
CA ASP A 340 19.38 -8.52 -18.11
C ASP A 340 19.64 -7.82 -16.75
N THR A 341 18.55 -7.36 -16.11
CA THR A 341 18.46 -7.69 -14.67
C THR A 341 18.31 -9.21 -14.56
N LYS A 342 19.44 -9.91 -14.39
CA LYS A 342 19.49 -11.36 -14.11
C LYS A 342 18.42 -11.71 -13.10
N THR A 343 17.34 -12.31 -13.60
CA THR A 343 16.26 -12.87 -12.80
C THR A 343 16.91 -13.90 -11.90
N ALA A 344 16.87 -13.69 -10.58
CA ALA A 344 17.24 -14.71 -9.61
C ALA A 344 16.58 -16.04 -10.02
N PRO A 345 17.23 -17.20 -9.82
CA PRO A 345 16.73 -18.49 -10.30
C PRO A 345 15.31 -18.69 -9.81
N THR A 346 14.35 -18.43 -10.70
CA THR A 346 12.96 -18.34 -10.32
C THR A 346 12.49 -19.77 -10.19
N ASN A 347 12.10 -20.14 -8.96
CA ASN A 347 11.64 -21.49 -8.67
C ASN A 347 10.61 -21.91 -9.73
N PRO A 348 10.83 -23.03 -10.46
CA PRO A 348 9.95 -23.45 -11.56
C PRO A 348 8.50 -23.67 -11.09
N MET A 349 8.28 -23.96 -9.81
CA MET A 349 6.94 -24.10 -9.22
C MET A 349 6.20 -22.77 -9.03
N ARG A 350 6.87 -21.62 -9.22
CA ARG A 350 6.29 -20.27 -9.12
C ARG A 350 6.02 -19.62 -10.49
N GLU A 351 6.38 -20.29 -11.57
CA GLU A 351 6.06 -19.84 -12.94
C GLU A 351 4.54 -19.76 -13.14
N LEU A 352 4.09 -18.68 -13.77
CA LEU A 352 2.69 -18.50 -14.11
C LEU A 352 2.34 -19.32 -15.35
N ARG A 353 1.18 -19.98 -15.29
CA ARG A 353 0.59 -20.68 -16.42
C ARG A 353 -0.89 -20.38 -16.53
N ILE A 354 -1.43 -20.57 -17.72
CA ILE A 354 -2.87 -20.54 -17.96
C ILE A 354 -3.47 -21.81 -17.34
N GLU A 355 -4.34 -21.67 -16.34
CA GLU A 355 -5.02 -22.82 -15.74
C GLU A 355 -6.21 -23.26 -16.60
N LYS A 356 -6.99 -22.27 -17.05
CA LYS A 356 -8.12 -22.47 -17.95
C LYS A 356 -8.46 -21.18 -18.68
N LEU A 357 -8.94 -21.33 -19.90
CA LEU A 357 -9.63 -20.30 -20.65
C LEU A 357 -11.13 -20.60 -20.61
N VAL A 358 -11.95 -19.59 -20.34
CA VAL A 358 -13.40 -19.68 -20.43
C VAL A 358 -13.84 -18.76 -21.55
N ILE A 359 -14.60 -19.30 -22.52
CA ILE A 359 -15.14 -18.56 -23.67
C ILE A 359 -16.65 -18.52 -23.58
N THR A 360 -17.21 -17.38 -23.97
CA THR A 360 -18.59 -17.02 -23.75
C THR A 360 -19.02 -15.94 -24.78
N HIS A 361 -20.23 -15.86 -25.36
CA HIS A 361 -20.77 -14.77 -26.27
C HIS A 361 -21.38 -13.43 -25.69
N PRO A 362 -20.96 -12.20 -26.04
CA PRO A 362 -21.12 -10.97 -25.24
C PRO A 362 -22.57 -10.42 -25.16
N SER A 363 -22.82 -9.57 -24.16
CA SER A 363 -24.02 -8.72 -24.08
C SER A 363 -23.76 -7.33 -24.69
N PRO A 364 -24.81 -6.61 -25.16
CA PRO A 364 -24.68 -5.19 -25.48
C PRO A 364 -24.46 -4.33 -24.21
N PRO A 365 -23.96 -3.09 -24.34
CA PRO A 365 -23.41 -2.32 -23.23
C PRO A 365 -24.49 -1.51 -22.49
N ALA A 366 -24.66 -1.76 -21.18
CA ALA A 366 -25.07 -0.75 -20.19
C ALA A 366 -24.81 -1.27 -18.74
N PHE A 367 -23.70 -0.80 -18.14
CA PHE A 367 -23.36 -0.79 -16.70
C PHE A 367 -23.06 -2.12 -15.95
N PRO A 368 -22.22 -2.07 -14.89
CA PRO A 368 -21.25 -3.11 -14.57
C PRO A 368 -21.77 -4.09 -13.52
N CYS A 369 -21.52 -5.38 -13.73
CA CYS A 369 -20.81 -6.30 -12.83
C CYS A 369 -21.10 -7.74 -13.26
N LEU A 370 -20.02 -8.52 -13.47
CA LEU A 370 -19.98 -9.89 -14.02
C LEU A 370 -20.53 -9.97 -15.46
N ALA A 371 -19.64 -9.65 -16.41
CA ALA A 371 -19.84 -9.92 -17.83
C ALA A 371 -19.72 -11.43 -18.07
N ASP A 372 -20.78 -12.12 -17.67
CA ASP A 372 -21.07 -13.50 -18.03
C ASP A 372 -22.17 -13.47 -19.08
N ILE A 373 -21.98 -14.29 -20.08
CA ILE A 373 -22.68 -14.19 -21.33
C ILE A 373 -24.10 -14.66 -21.17
N SER A 374 -25.03 -13.82 -21.58
CA SER A 374 -26.42 -14.20 -21.67
C SER A 374 -26.91 -13.66 -23.00
N VAL A 375 -27.37 -14.56 -23.88
CA VAL A 375 -28.14 -14.18 -25.09
C VAL A 375 -29.39 -13.39 -24.68
N GLY A 376 -29.76 -13.43 -23.40
CA GLY A 376 -30.89 -12.71 -22.80
C GLY A 376 -32.22 -13.36 -23.13
N GLU A 377 -32.21 -14.37 -24.00
CA GLU A 377 -33.36 -15.03 -24.58
C GLU A 377 -33.08 -16.52 -24.74
N SER A 378 -34.07 -17.35 -24.46
CA SER A 378 -34.04 -18.77 -24.82
C SER A 378 -34.43 -18.99 -26.29
N GLY A 379 -34.24 -20.21 -26.79
CA GLY A 379 -34.69 -20.59 -28.13
C GLY A 379 -33.55 -20.72 -29.15
N ASP A 380 -33.85 -20.44 -30.41
CA ASP A 380 -33.00 -20.80 -31.55
C ASP A 380 -31.68 -20.03 -31.59
N ARG A 381 -31.65 -18.81 -31.05
CA ARG A 381 -30.42 -18.02 -30.98
C ARG A 381 -29.38 -18.67 -30.06
N LEU A 382 -29.83 -19.29 -28.96
CA LEU A 382 -28.96 -20.01 -28.03
C LEU A 382 -28.40 -21.29 -28.66
N THR A 383 -29.21 -22.02 -29.43
CA THR A 383 -28.76 -23.24 -30.11
C THR A 383 -27.77 -22.94 -31.23
N ARG A 384 -27.93 -21.82 -31.94
CA ARG A 384 -26.94 -21.31 -32.92
C ARG A 384 -25.63 -20.91 -32.25
N ALA A 385 -25.67 -20.15 -31.16
CA ALA A 385 -24.50 -19.79 -30.39
C ALA A 385 -23.74 -21.03 -29.85
N SER A 386 -24.49 -22.06 -29.43
CA SER A 386 -23.90 -23.35 -29.04
C SER A 386 -23.10 -23.99 -30.18
N LYS A 387 -23.63 -23.96 -31.42
CA LYS A 387 -22.91 -24.51 -32.59
C LYS A 387 -21.65 -23.73 -32.91
N VAL A 388 -21.65 -22.40 -32.76
CA VAL A 388 -20.45 -21.56 -32.97
C VAL A 388 -19.35 -21.93 -32.00
N LEU A 389 -19.66 -22.05 -30.70
CA LEU A 389 -18.66 -22.44 -29.70
C LEU A 389 -18.15 -23.86 -29.94
N GLU A 390 -19.02 -24.77 -30.38
CA GLU A 390 -18.61 -26.12 -30.73
C GLU A 390 -17.65 -26.13 -31.92
N GLN A 391 -17.91 -25.35 -32.97
CA GLN A 391 -17.02 -25.20 -34.13
C GLN A 391 -15.67 -24.57 -33.75
N LEU A 392 -15.67 -23.55 -32.89
CA LEU A 392 -14.44 -22.86 -32.47
C LEU A 392 -13.57 -23.69 -31.53
N THR A 393 -14.19 -24.46 -30.63
CA THR A 393 -13.48 -25.13 -29.53
C THR A 393 -13.32 -26.65 -29.73
N GLY A 394 -14.12 -27.23 -30.62
CA GLY A 394 -14.23 -28.67 -30.85
C GLY A 394 -14.78 -29.43 -29.63
N GLN A 395 -15.51 -28.75 -28.74
CA GLN A 395 -16.09 -29.31 -27.53
C GLN A 395 -17.57 -28.97 -27.42
N THR A 396 -18.36 -29.91 -26.89
CA THR A 396 -19.78 -29.68 -26.63
C THR A 396 -19.94 -28.66 -25.50
N PRO A 397 -20.57 -27.50 -25.74
CA PRO A 397 -20.65 -26.44 -24.76
C PRO A 397 -21.76 -26.68 -23.72
N VAL A 398 -21.66 -26.04 -22.56
CA VAL A 398 -22.63 -26.18 -21.47
C VAL A 398 -23.58 -24.99 -21.42
N THR A 399 -24.88 -25.25 -21.36
CA THR A 399 -25.91 -24.22 -21.22
C THR A 399 -26.14 -23.85 -19.75
N SER A 400 -26.07 -22.56 -19.39
CA SER A 400 -26.41 -22.09 -18.04
C SER A 400 -27.87 -21.64 -17.95
N LYS A 401 -28.45 -21.84 -16.75
CA LYS A 401 -29.85 -21.53 -16.45
C LYS A 401 -29.97 -20.25 -15.60
N ALA A 402 -31.02 -19.48 -15.81
CA ALA A 402 -31.34 -18.30 -15.01
C ALA A 402 -31.69 -18.67 -13.57
N ARG A 403 -31.08 -17.96 -12.59
CA ARG A 403 -31.36 -18.18 -11.16
C ARG A 403 -32.66 -17.54 -10.69
N TYR A 404 -33.02 -16.40 -11.29
CA TYR A 404 -34.16 -15.57 -10.91
C TYR A 404 -34.96 -15.17 -12.15
N THR A 405 -36.23 -14.84 -11.95
CA THR A 405 -37.07 -14.22 -12.99
C THR A 405 -36.86 -12.71 -12.94
N VAL A 406 -36.45 -12.11 -14.06
CA VAL A 406 -36.25 -10.67 -14.18
C VAL A 406 -37.07 -10.18 -15.38
N ARG A 407 -38.18 -9.49 -15.10
CA ARG A 407 -39.14 -9.06 -16.14
C ARG A 407 -38.53 -8.06 -17.12
N THR A 408 -37.69 -7.14 -16.65
CA THR A 408 -37.01 -6.13 -17.49
C THR A 408 -36.16 -6.75 -18.59
N PHE A 409 -35.58 -7.92 -18.32
CA PHE A 409 -34.75 -8.66 -19.28
C PHE A 409 -35.53 -9.74 -20.03
N GLY A 410 -36.83 -9.91 -19.77
CA GLY A 410 -37.63 -10.98 -20.37
C GLY A 410 -37.31 -12.40 -19.89
N ILE A 411 -36.47 -12.55 -18.85
CA ILE A 411 -35.94 -13.85 -18.42
C ILE A 411 -36.80 -14.47 -17.34
N ARG A 412 -37.13 -15.77 -17.48
CA ARG A 412 -37.80 -16.58 -16.46
C ARG A 412 -36.81 -17.46 -15.70
N ARG A 413 -37.13 -17.77 -14.44
CA ARG A 413 -36.32 -18.69 -13.62
C ARG A 413 -36.18 -20.06 -14.31
N ASN A 414 -34.98 -20.64 -14.23
CA ASN A 414 -34.57 -21.91 -14.84
C ASN A 414 -34.54 -21.96 -16.36
N GLU A 415 -34.79 -20.83 -17.03
CA GLU A 415 -34.64 -20.70 -18.47
C GLU A 415 -33.17 -20.77 -18.88
N LYS A 416 -32.86 -21.39 -20.02
CA LYS A 416 -31.49 -21.45 -20.54
C LYS A 416 -31.18 -20.13 -21.23
N ILE A 417 -30.21 -19.39 -20.70
CA ILE A 417 -29.90 -18.01 -21.12
C ILE A 417 -28.51 -17.85 -21.72
N ALA A 418 -27.61 -18.79 -21.43
CA ALA A 418 -26.19 -18.64 -21.64
C ALA A 418 -25.56 -19.95 -22.13
N VAL A 419 -24.47 -19.85 -22.87
CA VAL A 419 -23.63 -20.97 -23.25
C VAL A 419 -22.17 -20.63 -22.95
N HIS A 420 -21.44 -21.57 -22.36
CA HIS A 420 -20.03 -21.40 -22.06
C HIS A 420 -19.23 -22.67 -22.35
N VAL A 421 -17.95 -22.49 -22.68
CA VAL A 421 -16.96 -23.57 -22.80
C VAL A 421 -15.78 -23.27 -21.91
N THR A 422 -15.26 -24.29 -21.23
CA THR A 422 -13.98 -24.21 -20.51
C THR A 422 -12.94 -25.04 -21.25
N ILE A 423 -11.86 -24.40 -21.65
CA ILE A 423 -10.74 -25.00 -22.39
C ILE A 423 -9.50 -24.99 -21.51
N ARG A 424 -8.67 -26.02 -21.62
CA ARG A 424 -7.41 -26.15 -20.88
C ARG A 424 -6.31 -26.70 -21.77
N GLY A 425 -5.06 -26.45 -21.38
CA GLY A 425 -3.89 -26.96 -22.07
C GLY A 425 -3.64 -26.24 -23.41
N PRO A 426 -3.03 -26.92 -24.40
CA PRO A 426 -2.52 -26.26 -25.62
C PRO A 426 -3.63 -25.62 -26.46
N LYS A 427 -4.83 -26.21 -26.48
CA LYS A 427 -6.00 -25.63 -27.17
C LYS A 427 -6.40 -24.27 -26.59
N ALA A 428 -6.20 -24.05 -25.29
CA ALA A 428 -6.51 -22.78 -24.65
C ALA A 428 -5.52 -21.69 -25.08
N GLU A 429 -4.26 -22.04 -25.27
CA GLU A 429 -3.21 -21.11 -25.73
C GLU A 429 -3.46 -20.71 -27.19
N GLU A 430 -3.75 -21.67 -28.06
CA GLU A 430 -4.05 -21.40 -29.47
C GLU A 430 -5.25 -20.45 -29.65
N ILE A 431 -6.34 -20.70 -28.92
CA ILE A 431 -7.54 -19.88 -29.02
C ILE A 431 -7.32 -18.50 -28.37
N LEU A 432 -6.56 -18.44 -27.28
CA LEU A 432 -6.18 -17.17 -26.66
C LEU A 432 -5.34 -16.32 -27.59
N GLU A 433 -4.35 -16.90 -28.27
CA GLU A 433 -3.50 -16.21 -29.23
C GLU A 433 -4.32 -15.65 -30.40
N ARG A 434 -5.25 -16.44 -30.95
CA ARG A 434 -6.20 -15.96 -31.97
C ARG A 434 -7.03 -14.78 -31.45
N GLY A 435 -7.54 -14.86 -30.22
CA GLY A 435 -8.33 -13.77 -29.64
C GLY A 435 -7.53 -12.50 -29.35
N LEU A 436 -6.29 -12.64 -28.89
CA LEU A 436 -5.39 -11.51 -28.64
C LEU A 436 -4.96 -10.84 -29.95
N LYS A 437 -4.79 -11.61 -31.03
CA LYS A 437 -4.50 -11.07 -32.36
C LYS A 437 -5.59 -10.11 -32.85
N VAL A 438 -6.86 -10.42 -32.60
CA VAL A 438 -7.99 -9.53 -32.93
C VAL A 438 -7.96 -8.22 -32.13
N LYS A 439 -7.34 -8.24 -30.95
CA LYS A 439 -7.10 -7.06 -30.11
C LYS A 439 -5.72 -6.45 -30.29
N GLU A 440 -4.98 -6.86 -31.32
CA GLU A 440 -3.63 -6.35 -31.62
C GLU A 440 -2.66 -6.48 -30.43
N TYR A 441 -2.89 -7.48 -29.56
CA TYR A 441 -2.16 -7.69 -28.31
C TYR A 441 -2.23 -6.51 -27.32
N GLU A 442 -3.22 -5.62 -27.49
CA GLU A 442 -3.45 -4.49 -26.60
C GLU A 442 -4.53 -4.80 -25.56
N LEU A 443 -4.19 -4.59 -24.28
CA LEU A 443 -5.14 -4.73 -23.17
C LEU A 443 -5.04 -3.53 -22.23
N ARG A 444 -6.17 -3.13 -21.62
CA ARG A 444 -6.17 -2.05 -20.63
C ARG A 444 -5.84 -2.60 -19.24
N ARG A 445 -5.24 -1.78 -18.37
CA ARG A 445 -4.98 -2.14 -16.95
C ARG A 445 -6.25 -2.60 -16.21
N ARG A 446 -7.44 -2.10 -16.57
CA ARG A 446 -8.73 -2.51 -15.97
C ARG A 446 -9.14 -3.95 -16.29
N ASN A 447 -8.64 -4.52 -17.39
CA ASN A 447 -8.95 -5.89 -17.79
C ASN A 447 -8.34 -6.93 -16.85
N PHE A 448 -7.34 -6.55 -16.05
CA PHE A 448 -6.69 -7.41 -15.08
C PHE A 448 -7.33 -7.25 -13.69
N SER A 449 -7.81 -8.37 -13.15
CA SER A 449 -8.34 -8.53 -11.80
C SER A 449 -7.22 -8.46 -10.75
N GLU A 450 -7.56 -8.06 -9.53
CA GLU A 450 -6.68 -8.14 -8.36
C GLU A 450 -6.19 -9.56 -8.09
N THR A 451 -6.99 -10.56 -8.45
CA THR A 451 -6.66 -11.98 -8.31
C THR A 451 -5.69 -12.51 -9.38
N GLY A 452 -5.23 -11.64 -10.29
CA GLY A 452 -4.31 -12.01 -11.37
C GLY A 452 -4.98 -12.72 -12.55
N ASN A 453 -6.31 -12.64 -12.66
CA ASN A 453 -7.03 -13.12 -13.84
C ASN A 453 -7.27 -11.96 -14.80
N PHE A 454 -7.45 -12.23 -16.09
CA PHE A 454 -7.77 -11.18 -17.05
C PHE A 454 -8.80 -11.65 -18.08
N GLY A 455 -9.50 -10.70 -18.68
CA GLY A 455 -10.46 -11.00 -19.72
C GLY A 455 -10.70 -9.84 -20.68
N PHE A 456 -11.16 -10.18 -21.87
CA PHE A 456 -11.43 -9.23 -22.95
C PHE A 456 -12.59 -9.72 -23.82
N GLY A 457 -13.31 -8.77 -24.42
CA GLY A 457 -14.45 -9.02 -25.30
C GLY A 457 -14.14 -8.72 -26.75
N ILE A 458 -14.58 -9.59 -27.64
CA ILE A 458 -14.59 -9.45 -29.10
C ILE A 458 -16.04 -9.28 -29.56
N GLN A 459 -16.30 -8.40 -30.51
CA GLN A 459 -17.67 -8.15 -30.99
C GLN A 459 -18.12 -9.14 -32.06
N GLU A 460 -17.17 -9.72 -32.82
CA GLU A 460 -17.45 -10.65 -33.90
C GLU A 460 -16.59 -11.90 -33.81
N HIS A 461 -17.21 -13.08 -33.91
CA HIS A 461 -16.49 -14.34 -33.90
C HIS A 461 -15.78 -14.67 -35.21
N ILE A 462 -16.10 -13.96 -36.29
CA ILE A 462 -15.52 -14.17 -37.62
C ILE A 462 -14.02 -13.87 -37.60
N ASP A 463 -13.62 -12.87 -36.81
CA ASP A 463 -12.23 -12.44 -36.64
C ASP A 463 -11.33 -13.53 -36.04
N LEU A 464 -11.91 -14.54 -35.39
CA LEU A 464 -11.18 -15.71 -34.84
C LEU A 464 -10.89 -16.79 -35.90
N GLY A 465 -11.31 -16.57 -37.16
CA GLY A 465 -11.05 -17.47 -38.29
C GLY A 465 -12.11 -18.55 -38.50
N ALA A 466 -13.32 -18.38 -37.96
CA ALA A 466 -14.46 -19.24 -38.28
C ALA A 466 -15.04 -18.90 -39.65
N ARG A 467 -15.49 -19.91 -40.41
CA ARG A 467 -16.21 -19.68 -41.68
C ARG A 467 -17.56 -19.03 -41.37
N TYR A 468 -17.92 -18.03 -42.17
CA TYR A 468 -19.20 -17.34 -42.03
C TYR A 468 -20.34 -18.22 -42.52
N ASP A 469 -21.28 -18.55 -41.62
CA ASP A 469 -22.52 -19.24 -41.93
C ASP A 469 -23.72 -18.28 -41.75
N PRO A 470 -24.42 -17.88 -42.83
CA PRO A 470 -25.51 -16.90 -42.75
C PRO A 470 -26.71 -17.36 -41.90
N GLY A 471 -26.89 -18.68 -41.74
CA GLY A 471 -27.95 -19.24 -40.89
C GLY A 471 -27.68 -19.11 -39.39
N ILE A 472 -26.41 -18.96 -39.00
CA ILE A 472 -25.98 -18.91 -37.59
C ILE A 472 -26.01 -17.46 -37.09
N GLY A 473 -25.55 -16.51 -37.91
CA GLY A 473 -25.49 -15.09 -37.57
C GLY A 473 -24.21 -14.72 -36.83
N ILE A 474 -23.99 -13.41 -36.66
CA ILE A 474 -22.79 -12.87 -36.01
C ILE A 474 -23.01 -12.78 -34.50
N PHE A 475 -22.13 -13.43 -33.76
CA PHE A 475 -22.02 -13.32 -32.30
C PHE A 475 -20.64 -12.79 -31.94
N GLY A 476 -20.54 -11.97 -30.91
CA GLY A 476 -19.24 -11.66 -30.31
C GLY A 476 -18.79 -12.75 -29.34
N MET A 477 -17.77 -12.51 -28.52
CA MET A 477 -17.50 -13.31 -27.33
C MET A 477 -16.57 -12.62 -26.34
N ASP A 478 -16.77 -12.88 -25.06
CA ASP A 478 -15.80 -12.61 -24.01
C ASP A 478 -14.95 -13.84 -23.71
N PHE A 479 -13.66 -13.55 -23.52
CA PHE A 479 -12.63 -14.46 -23.09
C PHE A 479 -12.28 -14.12 -21.65
N TYR A 480 -12.29 -15.12 -20.79
CA TYR A 480 -11.82 -15.01 -19.41
C TYR A 480 -10.72 -16.01 -19.15
N VAL A 481 -9.51 -15.51 -18.92
CA VAL A 481 -8.31 -16.28 -18.67
C VAL A 481 -8.06 -16.36 -17.17
N VAL A 482 -8.04 -17.60 -16.66
CA VAL A 482 -7.68 -17.87 -15.27
C VAL A 482 -6.23 -18.26 -15.20
N MET A 483 -5.45 -17.42 -14.53
CA MET A 483 -4.03 -17.66 -14.28
C MET A 483 -3.86 -18.48 -13.01
N GLY A 484 -2.80 -19.29 -12.97
CA GLY A 484 -2.47 -20.05 -11.79
C GLY A 484 -1.01 -20.47 -11.75
N ARG A 485 -0.55 -20.77 -10.53
CA ARG A 485 0.74 -21.41 -10.30
C ARG A 485 0.54 -22.91 -10.01
N PRO A 486 1.51 -23.77 -10.36
CA PRO A 486 1.57 -25.13 -9.84
C PRO A 486 1.42 -25.14 -8.31
N GLY A 487 0.53 -25.98 -7.76
CA GLY A 487 0.23 -26.01 -6.32
C GLY A 487 -1.15 -25.46 -5.92
N ASN A 488 -1.84 -24.74 -6.81
CA ASN A 488 -3.23 -24.29 -6.58
C ASN A 488 -4.24 -25.44 -6.36
N ARG A 489 -3.85 -26.69 -6.66
CA ARG A 489 -4.66 -27.90 -6.40
C ARG A 489 -4.96 -28.10 -4.91
N VAL A 490 -4.13 -27.59 -4.00
CA VAL A 490 -4.30 -27.78 -2.55
C VAL A 490 -5.65 -27.21 -2.05
N ALA A 491 -6.15 -26.14 -2.66
CA ALA A 491 -7.45 -25.56 -2.34
C ALA A 491 -8.65 -26.28 -3.00
N LYS A 492 -8.40 -27.13 -4.00
CA LYS A 492 -9.43 -27.78 -4.82
C LYS A 492 -9.58 -29.28 -4.55
N ARG A 493 -8.53 -29.94 -4.03
CA ARG A 493 -8.54 -31.38 -3.75
C ARG A 493 -9.47 -31.70 -2.57
N ARG A 494 -10.08 -32.89 -2.59
CA ARG A 494 -10.95 -33.40 -1.51
C ARG A 494 -10.18 -33.82 -0.26
N VAL A 495 -9.02 -34.45 -0.44
CA VAL A 495 -8.20 -34.96 0.67
C VAL A 495 -7.17 -33.91 1.08
N LYS A 496 -7.07 -33.62 2.38
CA LYS A 496 -6.11 -32.64 2.95
C LYS A 496 -6.21 -31.26 2.27
N THR A 497 -7.43 -30.74 2.15
CA THR A 497 -7.67 -29.40 1.60
C THR A 497 -7.08 -28.34 2.51
N ALA A 498 -6.38 -27.36 1.94
CA ALA A 498 -5.86 -26.21 2.68
C ALA A 498 -5.90 -24.94 1.81
N ARG A 499 -5.79 -23.78 2.45
CA ARG A 499 -5.76 -22.49 1.74
C ARG A 499 -4.38 -22.25 1.11
N VAL A 500 -4.37 -21.66 -0.08
CA VAL A 500 -3.13 -21.20 -0.73
C VAL A 500 -2.63 -19.95 0.00
N GLY A 501 -1.37 -19.98 0.42
CA GLY A 501 -0.71 -18.89 1.12
C GLY A 501 -0.55 -17.64 0.25
N PRO A 502 -0.50 -16.42 0.84
CA PRO A 502 -0.46 -15.16 0.08
C PRO A 502 0.72 -15.07 -0.90
N SER A 503 1.89 -15.57 -0.52
CA SER A 503 3.11 -15.56 -1.36
C SER A 503 3.00 -16.41 -2.64
N HIS A 504 2.09 -17.38 -2.64
CA HIS A 504 1.85 -18.27 -3.78
C HIS A 504 0.66 -17.82 -4.63
N ARG A 505 -0.16 -16.89 -4.15
CA ARG A 505 -1.25 -16.32 -4.95
C ARG A 505 -0.68 -15.46 -6.07
N VAL A 506 -1.45 -15.38 -7.15
CA VAL A 506 -1.10 -14.56 -8.31
C VAL A 506 -1.60 -13.14 -8.05
N GLY A 507 -0.72 -12.16 -8.26
CA GLY A 507 -1.07 -10.75 -8.23
C GLY A 507 -1.44 -10.19 -9.60
N LYS A 508 -2.04 -9.00 -9.60
CA LYS A 508 -2.32 -8.24 -10.82
C LYS A 508 -1.04 -7.89 -11.58
N ASP A 509 -0.03 -7.38 -10.88
CA ASP A 509 1.25 -6.97 -11.49
C ASP A 509 2.03 -8.15 -12.07
N ASP A 510 2.04 -9.30 -11.37
CA ASP A 510 2.63 -10.56 -11.87
C ASP A 510 2.03 -10.97 -13.23
N THR A 511 0.73 -10.81 -13.38
CA THR A 511 0.01 -11.21 -14.60
C THR A 511 0.25 -10.22 -15.73
N MET A 512 0.36 -8.93 -15.41
CA MET A 512 0.71 -7.90 -16.39
C MET A 512 2.14 -8.09 -16.92
N ALA A 513 3.09 -8.41 -16.03
CA ALA A 513 4.46 -8.74 -16.43
C ALA A 513 4.50 -10.01 -17.30
N TRP A 514 3.77 -11.06 -16.90
CA TRP A 514 3.66 -12.29 -17.69
C TRP A 514 3.06 -12.05 -19.08
N PHE A 515 2.02 -11.22 -19.19
CA PHE A 515 1.39 -10.89 -20.47
C PHE A 515 2.34 -10.14 -21.40
N LYS A 516 3.08 -9.16 -20.87
CA LYS A 516 4.13 -8.44 -21.61
C LYS A 516 5.25 -9.36 -22.08
N GLN A 517 5.71 -10.27 -21.22
CA GLN A 517 6.82 -11.17 -21.54
C GLN A 517 6.44 -12.27 -22.55
N ARG A 518 5.21 -12.80 -22.46
CA ARG A 518 4.80 -13.97 -23.24
C ARG A 518 4.29 -13.62 -24.63
N PHE A 519 3.59 -12.50 -24.76
CA PHE A 519 2.89 -12.08 -25.98
C PHE A 519 3.35 -10.73 -26.53
N ASP A 520 4.43 -10.15 -25.97
CA ASP A 520 4.91 -8.80 -26.28
C ASP A 520 3.79 -7.72 -26.23
N GLY A 521 2.79 -7.97 -25.38
CA GLY A 521 1.54 -7.23 -25.39
C GLY A 521 1.64 -5.84 -24.75
N ILE A 522 0.96 -4.87 -25.36
CA ILE A 522 0.94 -3.49 -24.88
C ILE A 522 -0.17 -3.37 -23.84
N ILE A 523 0.22 -2.98 -22.61
CA ILE A 523 -0.75 -2.69 -21.55
C ILE A 523 -1.00 -1.19 -21.54
N LEU A 524 -2.15 -0.80 -22.08
CA LEU A 524 -2.61 0.58 -22.03
C LEU A 524 -2.88 0.95 -20.57
N VAL A 525 -2.05 1.85 -20.05
CA VAL A 525 -2.35 2.55 -18.82
C VAL A 525 -3.48 3.50 -19.17
N SER A 526 -4.69 3.08 -18.86
CA SER A 526 -5.82 3.98 -18.86
C SER A 526 -5.56 5.00 -17.77
N PHE A 527 -4.97 6.14 -18.14
CA PHE A 527 -5.10 7.39 -17.41
C PHE A 527 -6.58 7.79 -17.52
N LEU A 528 -7.44 7.14 -16.73
CA LEU A 528 -8.83 7.55 -16.56
C LEU A 528 -8.80 8.70 -15.55
N THR A 529 -9.14 9.96 -15.87
CA THR A 529 -10.45 10.50 -16.30
C THR A 529 -11.59 10.04 -15.41
#